data_AF-A0A9D3V4S3-F1
#
_entry.id   AF-A0A9D3V4S3-F1
#
_cell.length_a   1.000
_cell.length_b   1.000
_cell.length_c   1.000
_cell.angle_alpha   90.00
_cell.angle_beta   90.00
_cell.angle_gamma   90.00
#
_symmetry.space_group_name_H-M   'P 1'
#
loop_
_entity.id
_entity.type
_entity.pdbx_description
1 polymer ?
#
loop_
_entity_poly.entity_id
_entity_poly.type
_entity_poly.pdbx_seq_one_letter_code
_entity_poly.pdbx_strand_id
1 'polypeptide(L)'
;MLMQEQAKLIGYSAKEIATLVTGYPPILIKSNKNSLEPRIRFLVEVMERPIDEVANYPDFFQHGLKKRPELLHRLLKEKGVSCSLSEMLGCN
;
A
#
# COMPACT_ATOMS: atom_id res chain seq x y z
N MET A 1 24.25 -18.37 10.09
CA MET A 1 24.03 -17.64 11.36
C MET A 1 22.96 -16.60 11.08
N LEU A 2 21.75 -16.89 11.59
CA LEU A 2 20.55 -16.05 11.75
C LEU A 2 20.11 -15.15 10.58
N MET A 3 18.97 -15.54 10.01
CA MET A 3 18.09 -14.70 9.22
C MET A 3 17.73 -13.43 10.01
N GLN A 4 18.32 -12.30 9.64
CA GLN A 4 17.97 -10.95 10.05
C GLN A 4 18.12 -10.16 8.75
N GLU A 5 17.07 -9.85 8.00
CA GLU A 5 16.24 -8.68 8.25
C GLU A 5 14.93 -8.87 7.48
N GLN A 6 13.97 -9.62 8.03
CA GLN A 6 12.61 -9.64 7.50
C GLN A 6 12.00 -8.26 7.75
N ALA A 7 11.64 -7.58 6.65
CA ALA A 7 10.76 -6.43 6.58
C ALA A 7 10.26 -5.96 7.94
N LYS A 8 11.09 -5.17 8.62
CA LYS A 8 10.68 -4.61 9.88
C LYS A 8 9.54 -3.66 9.47
N LEU A 9 8.31 -4.02 9.84
CA LEU A 9 7.10 -3.21 9.80
C LEU A 9 7.29 -2.04 10.79
N ILE A 10 8.40 -1.30 10.64
CA ILE A 10 8.86 -0.24 11.52
C ILE A 10 7.82 0.86 11.37
N GLY A 11 6.86 0.87 12.29
CA GLY A 11 5.75 1.82 12.29
C GLY A 11 4.37 1.19 12.42
N TYR A 12 4.19 -0.11 12.16
CA TYR A 12 2.89 -0.77 12.34
C TYR A 12 2.79 -1.50 13.66
N SER A 13 1.65 -1.36 14.33
CA SER A 13 1.23 -2.16 15.47
C SER A 13 0.98 -3.60 15.06
N ALA A 14 1.08 -4.54 16.02
CA ALA A 14 0.76 -5.95 15.78
C ALA A 14 -0.66 -6.15 15.19
N LYS A 15 -1.60 -5.27 15.55
CA LYS A 15 -2.96 -5.26 15.01
C LYS A 15 -2.98 -4.91 13.52
N GLU A 16 -2.28 -3.87 13.10
CA GLU A 16 -2.20 -3.48 11.69
C GLU A 16 -1.50 -4.54 10.85
N ILE A 17 -0.46 -5.17 11.40
CA ILE A 17 0.21 -6.31 10.77
C ILE A 17 -0.77 -7.47 10.58
N ALA A 18 -1.54 -7.81 11.61
CA ALA A 18 -2.57 -8.84 11.51
C ALA A 18 -3.60 -8.50 10.42
N THR A 19 -4.10 -7.26 10.39
CA THR A 19 -5.02 -6.81 9.35
C THR A 19 -4.42 -6.95 7.95
N LEU A 20 -3.19 -6.47 7.74
CA LEU A 20 -2.48 -6.57 6.46
C LEU A 20 -2.30 -8.03 6.01
N VAL A 21 -1.89 -8.91 6.92
CA VAL A 21 -1.70 -10.34 6.62
C VAL A 21 -3.03 -11.04 6.33
N THR A 22 -4.10 -10.71 7.06
CA THR A 22 -5.42 -11.31 6.81
C THR A 22 -6.05 -10.81 5.51
N GLY A 23 -5.91 -9.52 5.19
CA GLY A 23 -6.47 -8.93 3.97
C GLY A 23 -5.64 -9.21 2.71
N TYR A 24 -4.31 -9.35 2.86
CA TYR A 24 -3.43 -9.72 1.75
C TYR A 24 -2.33 -10.70 2.20
N PRO A 25 -2.67 -12.00 2.37
CA PRO A 25 -1.73 -13.02 2.81
C PRO A 25 -0.42 -13.11 2.02
N PRO A 26 -0.39 -12.87 0.68
CA PRO A 26 0.86 -12.88 -0.07
C PRO A 26 1.91 -11.88 0.41
N ILE A 27 1.56 -10.87 1.22
CA ILE A 27 2.53 -9.90 1.75
C ILE A 27 3.73 -10.55 2.43
N LEU A 28 3.53 -11.72 3.07
CA LEU A 28 4.56 -12.44 3.82
C LEU A 28 5.64 -13.09 2.92
N ILE A 29 5.32 -13.34 1.65
CA ILE A 29 6.23 -14.00 0.70
C ILE A 29 6.77 -13.05 -0.35
N LYS A 30 6.34 -11.78 -0.35
CA LYS A 30 6.78 -10.76 -1.30
C LYS A 30 8.15 -10.21 -0.90
N SER A 31 8.96 -9.91 -1.92
CA SER A 31 10.23 -9.21 -1.71
C SER A 31 10.00 -7.79 -1.21
N ASN A 32 10.71 -7.40 -0.15
CA ASN A 32 10.66 -6.03 0.34
C ASN A 32 11.12 -5.03 -0.73
N LYS A 33 12.37 -5.19 -1.19
CA LYS A 33 13.01 -4.28 -2.15
C LYS A 33 12.30 -4.20 -3.49
N ASN A 34 11.81 -5.35 -3.98
CA ASN A 34 11.28 -5.45 -5.34
C ASN A 34 9.75 -5.37 -5.42
N SER A 35 9.02 -5.46 -4.31
CA SER A 35 7.56 -5.46 -4.30
C SER A 35 6.97 -4.49 -3.29
N LEU A 36 7.27 -4.63 -2.00
CA LEU A 36 6.57 -3.86 -0.96
C LEU A 36 7.05 -2.41 -0.88
N GLU A 37 8.36 -2.19 -0.86
CA GLU A 37 8.98 -0.88 -0.74
C GLU A 37 8.64 0.06 -1.92
N PRO A 38 8.65 -0.38 -3.19
CA PRO A 38 8.19 0.44 -4.30
C PRO A 38 6.72 0.88 -4.17
N ARG A 39 5.87 0.05 -3.57
CA ARG A 39 4.44 0.35 -3.38
C ARG A 39 4.20 1.34 -2.26
N ILE A 40 4.92 1.19 -1.16
CA ILE A 40 4.88 2.16 -0.07
C ILE A 40 5.43 3.52 -0.52
N ARG A 41 6.56 3.54 -1.24
CA ARG A 41 7.08 4.81 -1.81
C ARG A 41 6.08 5.46 -2.75
N PHE A 42 5.44 4.68 -3.62
CA PHE A 42 4.41 5.21 -4.50
C PHE A 42 3.25 5.86 -3.73
N LEU A 43 2.75 5.21 -2.68
CA LEU A 43 1.69 5.75 -1.83
C LEU A 43 2.09 7.07 -1.17
N VAL A 44 3.28 7.12 -0.57
CA VAL A 44 3.71 8.25 0.25
C VAL A 44 4.23 9.41 -0.62
N GLU A 45 5.09 9.12 -1.59
CA GLU A 45 5.81 10.13 -2.37
C GLU A 45 5.02 10.61 -3.59
N VAL A 46 4.23 9.73 -4.23
CA VAL A 46 3.46 10.09 -5.45
C VAL A 46 2.02 10.40 -5.13
N MET A 47 1.37 9.57 -4.30
CA MET A 47 -0.03 9.81 -3.93
C MET A 47 -0.19 10.73 -2.70
N GLU A 48 0.92 11.13 -2.07
CA GLU A 48 0.94 12.02 -0.89
C GLU A 48 0.02 11.53 0.24
N ARG A 49 -0.01 10.20 0.45
CA ARG A 49 -0.94 9.53 1.36
C ARG A 49 -0.23 8.88 2.55
N PRO A 50 -0.88 8.82 3.71
CA PRO A 50 -0.26 8.30 4.91
C PRO A 50 -0.15 6.77 4.83
N ILE A 51 0.88 6.22 5.47
CA ILE A 51 1.24 4.81 5.32
C ILE A 51 0.21 3.87 5.96
N ASP A 52 -0.47 4.31 7.03
CA ASP A 52 -1.50 3.56 7.75
C ASP A 52 -2.74 3.27 6.90
N GLU A 53 -2.94 3.99 5.79
CA GLU A 53 -4.09 3.75 4.90
C GLU A 53 -4.06 2.35 4.27
N VAL A 54 -2.87 1.74 4.08
CA VAL A 54 -2.80 0.36 3.57
C VAL A 54 -3.26 -0.67 4.60
N ALA A 55 -3.22 -0.36 5.89
CA ALA A 55 -3.81 -1.24 6.91
C ALA A 55 -5.34 -1.26 6.81
N ASN A 56 -5.96 -0.16 6.35
CA ASN A 56 -7.39 -0.06 6.09
C ASN A 56 -7.79 -0.66 4.73
N TYR A 57 -6.85 -0.76 3.78
CA TYR A 57 -7.07 -1.37 2.46
C TYR A 57 -5.87 -2.23 2.02
N PRO A 58 -5.69 -3.44 2.59
CA PRO A 58 -4.56 -4.32 2.28
C PRO A 58 -4.46 -4.72 0.80
N ASP A 59 -5.59 -4.72 0.09
CA ASP A 59 -5.66 -5.00 -1.35
C ASP A 59 -4.87 -4.01 -2.21
N PHE A 60 -4.44 -2.88 -1.65
CA PHE A 60 -3.45 -1.98 -2.27
C PHE A 60 -2.25 -2.74 -2.86
N PHE A 61 -1.76 -3.77 -2.16
CA PHE A 61 -0.60 -4.55 -2.61
C PHE A 61 -0.91 -5.54 -3.76
N GLN A 62 -2.17 -5.69 -4.14
CA GLN A 62 -2.61 -6.43 -5.33
C GLN A 62 -2.50 -5.55 -6.59
N HIS A 63 -2.85 -4.27 -6.47
CA HIS A 63 -2.92 -3.34 -7.60
C HIS A 63 -1.55 -3.11 -8.26
N GLY A 64 -1.43 -3.14 -9.58
CA GLY A 64 -0.15 -2.77 -10.20
C GLY A 64 0.17 -1.28 -9.95
N LEU A 65 1.45 -0.93 -9.84
CA LEU A 65 1.94 0.47 -9.85
C LEU A 65 1.73 1.19 -11.20
N LYS A 66 0.90 0.63 -12.09
CA LYS A 66 0.74 1.11 -13.45
C LYS A 66 -0.01 2.44 -13.48
N LYS A 67 -0.03 3.08 -14.65
CA LYS A 67 -0.66 4.37 -14.98
C LYS A 67 -2.04 4.65 -14.36
N ARG A 68 -2.85 3.66 -13.98
CA ARG A 68 -4.21 3.86 -13.48
C ARG A 68 -4.25 4.51 -12.09
N PRO A 69 -3.62 3.96 -11.03
CA PRO A 69 -3.46 4.69 -9.76
C PRO A 69 -2.92 6.11 -9.91
N GLU A 70 -1.87 6.32 -10.71
CA GLU A 70 -1.32 7.66 -10.97
C GLU A 70 -2.33 8.60 -11.65
N LEU A 71 -3.00 8.11 -12.69
CA LEU A 71 -4.00 8.88 -13.44
C LEU A 71 -5.19 9.26 -12.55
N LEU A 72 -5.71 8.31 -11.78
CA LEU A 72 -6.83 8.55 -10.88
C LEU A 72 -6.45 9.54 -9.78
N HIS A 73 -5.26 9.41 -9.18
CA HIS A 73 -4.77 10.36 -8.19
C HIS A 73 -4.69 11.77 -8.78
N ARG A 74 -4.12 11.92 -9.98
CA ARG A 74 -4.04 13.21 -10.68
C ARG A 74 -5.41 13.81 -10.92
N LEU A 75 -6.35 13.04 -11.48
CA LEU A 75 -7.71 13.51 -11.79
C LEU A 75 -8.47 13.92 -10.53
N LEU A 76 -8.31 13.19 -9.42
CA LEU A 76 -8.94 13.53 -8.14
C LEU A 76 -8.33 14.80 -7.53
N LYS A 77 -7.00 14.95 -7.60
CA LYS A 77 -6.29 16.15 -7.14
C LYS A 77 -6.69 17.39 -7.95
N GLU A 78 -6.80 17.28 -9.27
CA GLU A 78 -7.28 18.36 -10.15
C GLU A 78 -8.71 18.78 -9.83
N LYS A 79 -9.57 17.83 -9.42
CA LYS A 79 -10.97 18.09 -9.04
C LYS A 79 -11.15 18.49 -7.58
N GLY A 80 -10.09 18.47 -6.78
CA GLY A 80 -10.17 18.72 -5.33
C GLY A 80 -11.00 17.68 -4.57
N VAL A 81 -11.14 16.47 -5.10
CA VAL A 81 -11.92 15.40 -4.48
C VAL A 81 -11.02 14.56 -3.58
N SER A 82 -11.37 14.46 -2.31
CA SER A 82 -10.79 13.48 -1.39
C SER A 82 -11.65 12.21 -1.36
N CYS A 83 -11.00 11.06 -1.37
CA CYS A 83 -11.63 9.74 -1.18
C CYS A 83 -10.60 8.80 -0.55
N SER A 84 -11.03 7.61 -0.13
CA SER A 84 -10.19 6.51 0.38
C SER A 84 -9.53 5.69 -0.73
N LEU A 85 -8.51 4.87 -0.38
CA LEU A 85 -7.92 3.90 -1.31
C LEU A 85 -8.97 2.95 -1.90
N SER A 86 -9.92 2.48 -1.08
CA SER A 86 -10.99 1.60 -1.54
C SER A 86 -11.93 2.26 -2.54
N GLU A 87 -12.27 3.54 -2.35
CA GLU A 87 -13.10 4.27 -3.32
C GLU A 87 -12.34 4.53 -4.62
N MET A 88 -11.04 4.81 -4.51
CA MET A 88 -10.18 5.11 -5.66
C MET A 88 -9.86 3.85 -6.49
N LEU A 89 -9.61 2.71 -5.83
CA LEU A 89 -9.04 1.51 -6.45
C LEU A 89 -9.95 0.27 -6.39
N GLY A 90 -11.06 0.33 -5.65
CA GLY A 90 -11.95 -0.81 -5.40
C GLY A 90 -12.77 -1.28 -6.61
N CYS A 91 -12.71 -0.58 -7.74
CA CYS A 91 -13.31 -1.04 -8.99
C CYS A 91 -12.41 -2.10 -9.65
N ASN A 92 -12.55 -3.34 -9.20
CA ASN A 92 -12.06 -4.53 -9.89
C ASN A 92 -13.22 -5.27 -10.53
#